data_AF-A0A3C1UK88-F1
#
_entry.id   AF-A0A3C1UK88-F1
#
_cell.length_a   1.000
_cell.length_b   1.000
_cell.length_c   1.000
_cell.angle_alpha   90.00
_cell.angle_beta   90.00
_cell.angle_gamma   90.00
#
_symmetry.space_group_name_H-M   'P 1'
#
loop_
_entity.id
_entity.type
_entity.pdbx_description
1 polymer ?
#
loop_
_entity_poly.entity_id
_entity_poly.type
_entity_poly.pdbx_seq_one_letter_code
_entity_poly.pdbx_strand_id
1 'polypeptide(L)'
;GIGRDVILRNRLLPELKFGMWVGGDRDGHPFVTPEITKYTLSSQRAGALDLLRESLERLGSRLPLSRLAQKVSLTLEERLKAFRTLHGNSTAITHRMAEEPWREFVWHMTQCLPEDGKSEKEHYLFPNELLSDLDILEESLRAVKAERLIRNELAPVRRKVEVFG
;
A
#
# COMPACT_ATOMS: atom_id res chain seq x y z
N GLY A 1 -24.79 4.81 20.16
CA GLY A 1 -24.10 4.53 18.88
C GLY A 1 -22.64 4.25 19.16
N ILE A 2 -22.04 3.27 18.48
CA ILE A 2 -20.61 2.98 18.64
C ILE A 2 -19.82 4.20 18.16
N GLY A 3 -18.98 4.79 19.03
CA GLY A 3 -18.22 5.99 18.70
C GLY A 3 -17.28 5.77 17.53
N ARG A 4 -17.07 6.81 16.70
CA ARG A 4 -16.20 6.77 15.51
C ARG A 4 -14.81 6.20 15.81
N ASP A 5 -14.28 6.49 17.00
CA ASP A 5 -12.99 5.97 17.46
C ASP A 5 -12.97 4.45 17.67
N VAL A 6 -14.09 3.85 18.09
CA VAL A 6 -14.21 2.40 18.28
C VAL A 6 -14.28 1.68 16.93
N ILE A 7 -14.99 2.26 15.96
CA ILE A 7 -15.09 1.71 14.59
C ILE A 7 -13.71 1.67 13.93
N LEU A 8 -12.95 2.77 14.03
CA LEU A 8 -11.61 2.87 13.44
C LEU A 8 -10.58 2.00 14.17
N ARG A 9 -10.71 1.82 15.49
CA ARG A 9 -9.79 0.98 16.28
C ARG A 9 -10.00 -0.53 16.07
N ASN A 10 -11.24 -0.97 15.87
CA ASN A 10 -11.59 -2.40 15.79
C ASN A 10 -11.80 -2.90 14.36
N ARG A 11 -11.44 -2.12 13.34
CA ARG A 11 -11.62 -2.47 11.91
C ARG A 11 -13.07 -2.88 11.57
N LEU A 12 -14.07 -2.32 12.28
CA LEU A 12 -15.50 -2.65 12.13
C LEU A 12 -16.17 -1.91 10.97
N LEU A 13 -15.40 -1.51 9.95
CA LEU A 13 -15.95 -0.85 8.78
C LEU A 13 -16.59 -1.90 7.87
N PRO A 14 -17.70 -1.57 7.18
CA PRO A 14 -18.34 -2.51 6.26
C PRO A 14 -17.34 -2.91 5.16
N GLU A 15 -17.31 -4.17 4.75
CA GLU A 15 -16.56 -4.58 3.57
C GLU A 15 -17.23 -3.97 2.31
N LEU A 16 -16.45 -3.23 1.52
CA LEU A 16 -16.93 -2.64 0.26
C LEU A 16 -16.21 -3.33 -0.89
N LYS A 17 -16.98 -3.82 -1.86
CA LYS A 17 -16.47 -4.37 -3.12
C LYS A 17 -17.20 -3.66 -4.26
N PHE A 18 -16.44 -3.24 -5.26
CA PHE A 18 -16.99 -2.62 -6.46
C PHE A 18 -16.96 -3.62 -7.62
N GLY A 19 -18.07 -3.70 -8.36
CA GLY A 19 -18.16 -4.46 -9.61
C GLY A 19 -18.46 -3.51 -10.76
N MET A 20 -17.84 -3.75 -11.92
CA MET A 20 -18.08 -2.97 -13.14
C MET A 20 -18.49 -3.91 -14.27
N TRP A 21 -19.54 -3.55 -14.99
CA TRP A 21 -20.09 -4.36 -16.09
C TRP A 21 -19.46 -4.01 -17.45
N VAL A 22 -18.84 -2.82 -17.54
CA VAL A 22 -18.16 -2.34 -18.74
C VAL A 22 -17.07 -3.32 -19.14
N GLY A 23 -17.08 -3.74 -20.41
CA GLY A 23 -16.12 -4.68 -20.98
C GLY A 23 -16.33 -6.15 -20.59
N GLY A 24 -17.29 -6.46 -19.71
CA GLY A 24 -17.59 -7.82 -19.26
C GLY A 24 -19.00 -8.30 -19.64
N ASP A 25 -20.00 -7.41 -19.64
CA ASP A 25 -21.36 -7.76 -20.01
C ASP A 25 -21.48 -7.94 -21.54
N ARG A 26 -21.91 -9.12 -21.97
CA ARG A 26 -21.98 -9.51 -23.40
C ARG A 26 -23.41 -9.72 -23.86
N ASP A 27 -24.40 -9.58 -22.97
CA ASP A 27 -25.78 -9.83 -23.32
C ASP A 27 -26.28 -8.80 -24.35
N GLY A 28 -26.69 -9.28 -25.52
CA GLY A 28 -27.09 -8.46 -26.66
C GLY A 28 -26.01 -7.58 -27.29
N HIS A 29 -24.74 -7.66 -26.85
CA HIS A 29 -23.65 -6.79 -27.30
C HIS A 29 -22.53 -7.58 -28.01
N PRO A 30 -22.66 -7.84 -29.33
CA PRO A 30 -21.67 -8.63 -30.08
C PRO A 30 -20.28 -7.97 -30.14
N PHE A 31 -20.21 -6.67 -29.84
CA PHE A 31 -18.96 -5.92 -29.81
C PHE A 31 -18.17 -6.09 -28.51
N VAL A 32 -18.70 -6.74 -27.46
CA VAL A 32 -17.90 -7.07 -26.27
C VAL A 32 -17.20 -8.41 -26.52
N THR A 33 -16.00 -8.33 -27.08
CA THR A 33 -15.18 -9.50 -27.41
C THR A 33 -14.26 -9.90 -26.24
N PRO A 34 -13.70 -11.13 -26.22
CA PRO A 34 -12.73 -11.52 -25.20
C PRO A 34 -11.50 -10.59 -25.13
N GLU A 35 -11.09 -10.02 -26.26
CA GLU A 35 -9.99 -9.06 -26.35
C GLU A 35 -10.36 -7.75 -25.64
N ILE A 36 -11.60 -7.29 -25.78
CA ILE A 36 -12.11 -6.12 -25.05
C ILE A 36 -12.18 -6.41 -23.56
N THR A 37 -12.70 -7.57 -23.14
CA THR A 37 -12.71 -7.97 -21.73
C THR A 37 -11.30 -7.99 -21.15
N LYS A 38 -10.33 -8.58 -21.86
CA LYS A 38 -8.93 -8.61 -21.44
C LYS A 38 -8.36 -7.19 -21.32
N TYR A 39 -8.56 -6.34 -22.33
CA TYR A 39 -8.12 -4.95 -22.30
C TYR A 39 -8.73 -4.19 -21.12
N THR A 40 -10.02 -4.35 -20.87
CA THR A 40 -10.72 -3.69 -19.77
C THR A 40 -10.19 -4.14 -18.42
N LEU A 41 -9.97 -5.45 -18.21
CA LEU A 41 -9.37 -5.96 -16.96
C LEU A 41 -7.94 -5.42 -16.75
N SER A 42 -7.12 -5.39 -17.81
CA SER A 42 -5.77 -4.81 -17.75
C SER A 42 -5.80 -3.32 -17.40
N SER A 43 -6.72 -2.55 -18.01
CA SER A 43 -6.88 -1.12 -17.74
C SER A 43 -7.36 -0.84 -16.31
N GLN A 44 -8.30 -1.63 -15.80
CA GLN A 44 -8.77 -1.52 -14.42
C GLN A 44 -7.65 -1.86 -13.41
N ARG A 45 -6.87 -2.91 -13.69
CA ARG A 45 -5.70 -3.26 -12.86
C ARG A 45 -4.68 -2.13 -12.83
N ALA A 46 -4.35 -1.53 -13.99
CA ALA A 46 -3.42 -0.41 -14.06
C ALA A 46 -3.92 0.78 -13.22
N GLY A 47 -5.19 1.17 -13.36
CA GLY A 47 -5.79 2.25 -12.58
C GLY A 47 -5.81 1.99 -11.06
N ALA A 48 -6.03 0.74 -10.64
CA ALA A 48 -5.93 0.37 -9.23
C ALA A 48 -4.49 0.52 -8.70
N LEU A 49 -3.50 0.06 -9.45
CA LEU A 49 -2.09 0.19 -9.09
C LEU A 49 -1.63 1.64 -9.00
N ASP A 50 -2.06 2.51 -9.93
CA ASP A 50 -1.77 3.95 -9.89
C ASP A 50 -2.36 4.60 -8.64
N LEU A 51 -3.62 4.29 -8.32
CA LEU A 51 -4.29 4.78 -7.12
C LEU A 51 -3.55 4.36 -5.84
N LEU A 52 -3.06 3.11 -5.78
CA LEU A 52 -2.28 2.62 -4.65
C LEU A 52 -0.91 3.30 -4.56
N ARG A 53 -0.23 3.47 -5.70
CA ARG A 53 1.07 4.16 -5.80
C ARG A 53 0.98 5.58 -5.24
N GLU A 54 0.04 6.38 -5.74
CA GLU A 54 -0.20 7.74 -5.24
C GLU A 54 -0.53 7.78 -3.74
N SER A 55 -1.26 6.77 -3.26
CA SER A 55 -1.65 6.67 -1.85
C SER A 55 -0.46 6.38 -0.95
N LEU A 56 0.45 5.51 -1.38
CA LEU A 56 1.69 5.19 -0.67
C LEU A 56 2.67 6.37 -0.68
N GLU A 57 2.86 7.02 -1.83
CA GLU A 57 3.71 8.21 -1.93
C GLU A 57 3.23 9.32 -0.99
N ARG A 58 1.92 9.55 -0.96
CA ARG A 58 1.29 10.50 -0.04
C ARG A 58 1.49 10.10 1.42
N LEU A 59 1.30 8.82 1.76
CA LEU A 59 1.55 8.30 3.10
C LEU A 59 2.98 8.59 3.54
N GLY A 60 3.97 8.20 2.73
CA GLY A 60 5.39 8.43 3.04
C GLY A 60 5.71 9.90 3.27
N SER A 61 5.16 10.80 2.45
CA SER A 61 5.36 12.26 2.61
C SER A 61 4.77 12.84 3.90
N ARG A 62 3.85 12.13 4.55
CA ARG A 62 3.12 12.58 5.75
C ARG A 62 3.56 11.89 7.04
N LEU A 63 4.64 11.11 7.00
CA LEU A 63 5.26 10.49 8.17
C LEU A 63 6.52 11.30 8.57
N PRO A 64 6.43 12.29 9.48
CA PRO A 64 7.55 13.15 9.86
C PRO A 64 8.49 12.50 10.90
N LEU A 65 8.57 11.16 10.93
CA LEU A 65 9.26 10.44 11.99
C LEU A 65 10.70 10.12 11.60
N SER A 66 11.62 10.40 12.52
CA SER A 66 13.05 10.14 12.36
C SER A 66 13.59 9.23 13.45
N ARG A 67 14.56 8.36 13.08
CA ARG A 67 15.31 7.53 14.03
C ARG A 67 16.13 8.34 15.04
N LEU A 68 16.40 9.62 14.75
CA LEU A 68 17.08 10.54 15.67
C LEU A 68 16.21 10.91 16.88
N ALA A 69 14.88 10.87 16.72
CA ALA A 69 13.92 11.26 17.74
C ALA A 69 13.13 10.07 18.32
N GLN A 70 13.05 8.96 17.59
CA GLN A 70 12.20 7.82 17.92
C GLN A 70 12.96 6.50 17.82
N LYS A 71 12.66 5.58 18.74
CA LYS A 71 13.20 4.22 18.68
C LYS A 71 12.44 3.41 17.62
N VAL A 72 13.17 2.89 16.64
CA VAL A 72 12.62 2.03 15.59
C VAL A 72 12.38 0.62 16.16
N SER A 73 11.22 0.03 15.85
CA SER A 73 10.91 -1.36 16.22
C SER A 73 11.79 -2.35 15.45
N LEU A 74 12.18 -3.45 16.10
CA LEU A 74 13.00 -4.51 15.48
C LEU A 74 12.36 -5.06 14.19
N THR A 75 11.06 -5.36 14.22
CA THR A 75 10.32 -5.86 13.05
C THR A 75 10.39 -4.94 11.84
N LEU A 76 10.30 -3.61 12.05
CA LEU A 76 10.43 -2.62 10.97
C LEU A 76 11.85 -2.62 10.40
N GLU A 77 12.89 -2.66 11.25
CA GLU A 77 14.29 -2.64 10.81
C GLU A 77 14.68 -3.93 10.07
N GLU A 78 14.20 -5.09 10.54
CA GLU A 78 14.41 -6.38 9.86
C GLU A 78 13.78 -6.39 8.47
N ARG A 79 12.55 -5.90 8.34
CA ARG A 79 11.87 -5.80 7.05
C ARG A 79 12.52 -4.75 6.14
N LEU A 80 12.95 -3.61 6.66
CA LEU A 80 13.77 -2.63 5.92
C LEU A 80 15.06 -3.27 5.39
N LYS A 81 15.74 -4.09 6.20
CA LYS A 81 16.94 -4.80 5.75
C LYS A 81 16.63 -5.71 4.57
N ALA A 82 15.53 -6.47 4.63
CA ALA A 82 15.09 -7.31 3.52
C ALA A 82 14.78 -6.48 2.26
N PHE A 83 14.11 -5.34 2.41
CA PHE A 83 13.84 -4.40 1.31
C PHE A 83 15.11 -3.83 0.67
N ARG A 84 16.08 -3.41 1.48
CA ARG A 84 17.39 -2.92 1.01
C ARG A 84 18.18 -4.00 0.28
N THR A 85 18.09 -5.25 0.73
CA THR A 85 18.68 -6.39 0.00
C THR A 85 17.98 -6.61 -1.34
N LEU A 86 16.65 -6.49 -1.38
CA LEU A 86 15.88 -6.71 -2.61
C LEU A 86 16.12 -5.63 -3.67
N HIS A 87 16.11 -4.35 -3.30
CA HIS A 87 16.24 -3.23 -4.26
C HIS A 87 17.69 -2.75 -4.43
N GLY A 88 18.65 -3.35 -3.71
CA GLY A 88 20.02 -2.86 -3.60
C GLY A 88 20.11 -1.49 -2.93
N ASN A 89 21.33 -0.95 -2.87
CA ASN A 89 21.56 0.43 -2.44
C ASN A 89 21.07 1.37 -3.56
N SER A 90 19.76 1.60 -3.62
CA SER A 90 19.17 2.54 -4.56
C SER A 90 19.69 3.95 -4.30
N THR A 91 20.23 4.60 -5.35
CA THR A 91 20.66 6.00 -5.31
C THR A 91 19.51 6.97 -5.05
N ALA A 92 18.26 6.52 -5.16
CA ALA A 92 17.06 7.28 -4.80
C ALA A 92 16.92 7.48 -3.28
N ILE A 93 17.56 6.64 -2.46
CA ILE A 93 17.57 6.79 -1.00
C ILE A 93 18.61 7.84 -0.62
N THR A 94 18.16 9.07 -0.43
CA THR A 94 19.01 10.16 0.10
C THR A 94 19.40 9.88 1.55
N HIS A 95 20.51 10.46 2.02
CA HIS A 95 20.92 10.39 3.44
C HIS A 95 19.79 10.81 4.39
N ARG A 96 19.02 11.83 4.01
CA ARG A 96 17.85 12.29 4.78
C ARG A 96 16.77 11.19 4.90
N MET A 97 16.50 10.45 3.83
CA MET A 97 15.50 9.38 3.88
C MET A 97 15.96 8.19 4.74
N ALA A 98 17.27 7.92 4.78
CA ALA A 98 17.83 6.89 5.67
C ALA A 98 17.64 7.23 7.16
N GLU A 99 17.56 8.52 7.51
CA GLU A 99 17.22 8.97 8.87
C GLU A 99 15.71 8.93 9.16
N GLU A 100 14.87 8.69 8.15
CA GLU A 100 13.40 8.65 8.22
C GLU A 100 12.88 7.23 7.89
N PRO A 101 13.12 6.22 8.75
CA PRO A 101 12.88 4.81 8.43
C PRO A 101 11.42 4.47 8.09
N TRP A 102 10.45 5.16 8.68
CA TRP A 102 9.03 5.01 8.31
C TRP A 102 8.74 5.46 6.89
N ARG A 103 9.38 6.54 6.44
CA ARG A 103 9.25 7.04 5.07
C ARG A 103 9.98 6.14 4.08
N GLU A 104 11.18 5.69 4.43
CA GLU A 104 11.93 4.72 3.63
C GLU A 104 11.14 3.42 3.46
N PHE A 105 10.51 2.92 4.53
CA PHE A 105 9.68 1.73 4.49
C PHE A 105 8.54 1.86 3.49
N VAL A 106 7.80 2.97 3.55
CA VAL A 106 6.70 3.24 2.61
C VAL A 106 7.21 3.39 1.18
N TRP A 107 8.37 4.02 0.99
CA TRP A 107 8.99 4.13 -0.33
C TRP A 107 9.28 2.74 -0.93
N HIS A 108 9.81 1.82 -0.13
CA HIS A 108 10.03 0.43 -0.58
C HIS A 108 8.72 -0.28 -0.93
N MET A 109 7.66 -0.12 -0.14
CA MET A 109 6.33 -0.67 -0.49
C MET A 109 5.85 -0.13 -1.85
N THR A 110 6.07 1.16 -2.14
CA THR A 110 5.75 1.75 -3.45
C THR A 110 6.56 1.11 -4.58
N GLN A 111 7.84 0.80 -4.33
CA GLN A 111 8.71 0.13 -5.32
C GLN A 111 8.30 -1.34 -5.55
N CYS A 112 7.74 -2.00 -4.53
CA CYS A 112 7.20 -3.35 -4.63
C CYS A 112 5.81 -3.42 -5.27
N LEU A 113 5.20 -2.31 -5.68
CA LEU A 113 3.98 -2.40 -6.49
C LEU A 113 4.30 -2.95 -7.89
N PRO A 114 3.45 -3.85 -8.43
CA PRO A 114 3.59 -4.38 -9.79
C PRO A 114 3.76 -3.27 -10.82
N GLU A 115 4.66 -3.50 -11.77
CA GLU A 115 4.99 -2.59 -12.87
C GLU A 115 5.57 -3.40 -14.03
N ASP A 116 5.34 -2.95 -15.26
CA ASP A 116 5.82 -3.65 -16.45
C ASP A 116 7.34 -3.81 -16.42
N GLY A 117 7.81 -5.05 -16.66
CA GLY A 117 9.24 -5.38 -16.68
C GLY A 117 9.85 -5.77 -15.33
N LYS A 118 9.12 -5.70 -14.20
CA LYS A 118 9.57 -6.26 -12.92
C LYS A 118 9.37 -7.77 -12.85
N SER A 119 10.34 -8.50 -12.29
CA SER A 119 10.20 -9.93 -12.03
C SER A 119 9.28 -10.18 -10.82
N GLU A 120 8.67 -11.37 -10.75
CA GLU A 120 7.82 -11.79 -9.61
C GLU A 120 8.51 -11.69 -8.25
N LYS A 121 9.85 -11.70 -8.20
CA LYS A 121 10.61 -11.58 -6.95
C LYS A 121 10.71 -10.15 -6.44
N GLU A 122 10.42 -9.16 -7.29
CA GLU A 122 10.63 -7.74 -7.02
C GLU A 122 9.34 -6.98 -6.65
N HIS A 123 8.19 -7.65 -6.67
CA HIS A 123 6.90 -7.00 -6.42
C HIS A 123 5.91 -7.90 -5.67
N TYR A 124 4.87 -7.29 -5.11
CA TYR A 124 3.76 -7.99 -4.47
C TYR A 124 2.93 -8.73 -5.52
N LEU A 125 2.81 -10.04 -5.36
CA LEU A 125 1.94 -10.91 -6.16
C LEU A 125 0.49 -10.80 -5.69
N PHE A 126 0.30 -10.58 -4.39
CA PHE A 126 -1.02 -10.56 -3.77
C PHE A 126 -1.24 -9.37 -2.83
N PRO A 127 -2.48 -8.85 -2.76
CA PRO A 127 -2.91 -7.82 -1.81
C PRO A 127 -2.44 -7.99 -0.36
N ASN A 128 -2.48 -9.23 0.14
CA ASN A 128 -2.17 -9.54 1.53
C ASN A 128 -0.69 -9.32 1.87
N GLU A 129 0.20 -9.33 0.88
CA GLU A 129 1.62 -9.02 1.10
C GLU A 129 1.81 -7.53 1.42
N LEU A 130 1.15 -6.64 0.66
CA LEU A 130 1.10 -5.22 0.96
C LEU A 130 0.41 -4.95 2.31
N LEU A 131 -0.71 -5.64 2.61
CA LEU A 131 -1.39 -5.51 3.89
C LEU A 131 -0.51 -5.93 5.08
N SER A 132 0.31 -6.97 4.89
CA SER A 132 1.26 -7.43 5.92
C SER A 132 2.34 -6.39 6.20
N ASP A 133 2.87 -5.72 5.17
CA ASP A 133 3.81 -4.61 5.37
C ASP A 133 3.13 -3.40 6.01
N LEU A 134 1.87 -3.11 5.68
CA LEU A 134 1.07 -2.10 6.38
C LEU A 134 0.80 -2.44 7.86
N ASP A 135 0.71 -3.72 8.22
CA ASP A 135 0.60 -4.17 9.62
C ASP A 135 1.89 -3.89 10.39
N ILE A 136 3.06 -4.22 9.81
CA ILE A 136 4.36 -3.87 10.39
C ILE A 136 4.49 -2.35 10.59
N LEU A 137 4.07 -1.57 9.59
CA LEU A 137 4.07 -0.11 9.69
C LEU A 137 3.14 0.37 10.81
N GLU A 138 1.93 -0.19 10.92
CA GLU A 138 0.97 0.13 11.98
C GLU A 138 1.56 -0.14 13.38
N GLU A 139 2.12 -1.34 13.59
CA GLU A 139 2.74 -1.74 14.86
C GLU A 139 3.90 -0.82 15.24
N SER A 140 4.76 -0.47 14.27
CA SER A 140 5.88 0.45 14.49
C SER A 140 5.40 1.85 14.89
N LEU A 141 4.30 2.34 14.30
CA LEU A 141 3.69 3.63 14.66
C LEU A 141 3.05 3.60 16.04
N ARG A 142 2.45 2.47 16.44
CA ARG A 142 1.92 2.27 17.80
C ARG A 142 3.03 2.29 18.84
N ALA A 143 4.17 1.68 18.54
CA ALA A 143 5.32 1.64 19.45
C ALA A 143 5.86 3.04 19.81
N VAL A 144 5.70 4.01 18.89
CA VAL A 144 6.09 5.41 19.10
C VAL A 144 4.92 6.34 19.45
N LYS A 145 3.75 5.78 19.82
CA LYS A 145 2.54 6.52 20.21
C LYS A 145 2.08 7.53 19.15
N ALA A 146 2.15 7.13 17.87
CA ALA A 146 1.75 7.94 16.73
C ALA A 146 0.33 7.60 16.24
N GLU A 147 -0.64 7.44 17.14
CA GLU A 147 -2.01 6.99 16.80
C GLU A 147 -2.73 7.93 15.83
N ARG A 148 -2.37 9.22 15.83
CA ARG A 148 -2.92 10.19 14.87
C ARG A 148 -2.51 9.86 13.43
N LEU A 149 -1.26 9.44 13.21
CA LEU A 149 -0.77 9.04 11.88
C LEU A 149 -1.44 7.75 11.42
N ILE A 150 -1.65 6.81 12.35
CA ILE A 150 -2.39 5.57 12.05
C ILE A 150 -3.80 5.87 11.55
N ARG A 151 -4.55 6.70 12.30
CA ARG A 151 -5.94 7.01 11.94
C ARG A 151 -6.08 7.84 10.68
N ASN A 152 -5.22 8.84 10.49
CA ASN A 152 -5.43 9.85 9.46
C ASN A 152 -4.69 9.55 8.15
N GLU A 153 -3.57 8.84 8.21
CA GLU A 153 -2.72 8.59 7.05
C GLU A 153 -2.71 7.11 6.67
N LEU A 154 -2.50 6.21 7.62
CA LEU A 154 -2.37 4.78 7.32
C LEU A 154 -3.72 4.10 7.04
N ALA A 155 -4.73 4.32 7.89
CA ALA A 155 -6.01 3.66 7.78
C ALA A 155 -6.72 3.92 6.42
N PRO A 156 -6.71 5.15 5.84
CA PRO A 156 -7.24 5.37 4.50
C PRO A 156 -6.52 4.57 3.41
N VAL A 157 -5.21 4.37 3.53
CA VAL A 157 -4.42 3.61 2.55
C VAL A 157 -4.75 2.13 2.65
N ARG A 158 -4.73 1.56 3.86
CA ARG A 158 -5.16 0.17 4.10
C ARG A 158 -6.54 -0.07 3.51
N ARG A 159 -7.46 0.87 3.72
CA ARG A 159 -8.81 0.74 3.22
C ARG A 159 -8.88 0.68 1.70
N LYS A 160 -8.01 1.40 0.98
CA LYS A 160 -7.95 1.32 -0.48
C LYS A 160 -7.45 -0.03 -0.94
N VAL A 161 -6.44 -0.61 -0.28
CA VAL A 161 -5.95 -1.96 -0.57
C VAL A 161 -7.08 -2.98 -0.37
N GLU A 162 -7.77 -2.95 0.77
CA GLU A 162 -8.92 -3.85 1.04
C GLU A 162 -10.05 -3.77 0.00
N VAL A 163 -10.23 -2.61 -0.64
CA VAL A 163 -11.34 -2.36 -1.57
C VAL A 163 -10.96 -2.63 -3.03
N PHE A 164 -9.73 -2.28 -3.43
CA PHE A 164 -9.31 -2.28 -4.84
C PHE A 164 -8.34 -3.41 -5.21
N GLY A 165 -7.85 -4.17 -4.23
CA GLY A 165 -6.86 -5.23 -4.43
C GLY A 165 -5.53 -4.81 -3.84
#